data_AF-A0A7T2LMC1-F1
#
_entry.id   AF-A0A7T2LMC1-F1
#
_cell.length_a   1.000
_cell.length_b   1.000
_cell.length_c   1.000
_cell.angle_alpha   90.00
_cell.angle_beta   90.00
_cell.angle_gamma   90.00
#
_symmetry.space_group_name_H-M   'P 1'
#
loop_
_entity.id
_entity.type
_entity.pdbx_description
1 polymer ?
#
loop_
_entity_poly.entity_id
_entity_poly.type
_entity_poly.pdbx_seq_one_letter_code
_entity_poly.pdbx_strand_id
1 'polypeptide(L)'
;MRKAIVDRLRRSMGGDFVVVGAPDHPLVMRSVDIIVGGRAGLTAIMAMTAQELRSQEHFTARLTLNKMALPPHTNFVFVSIDGERPYSLPTNAFVTEISIKDQRVWDDLTSISSRPQGFPDGKSSEKIHRLASARFGDTYKLARVLQRGRSKATAAHGNRSTRKPRRDRLSHNIEAAFFANPPTLQAIANLSVEGADRWYDMDGAEPFPTQAPAGAAFAELFPSSPGDPDKAIRAAAFAGWVLTPAGTGKSPDEISELVSRYTRVG
;
A
#
# COMPACT_ATOMS: atom_id res chain seq x y z
N MET A 1 -21.29 1.96 -9.05
CA MET A 1 -20.54 1.08 -9.98
C MET A 1 -19.97 -0.16 -9.29
N ARG A 2 -19.01 -0.05 -8.35
CA ARG A 2 -18.35 -1.21 -7.69
C ARG A 2 -19.33 -2.29 -7.18
N LYS A 3 -20.39 -1.90 -6.45
CA LYS A 3 -21.42 -2.83 -5.95
C LYS A 3 -22.05 -3.68 -7.06
N ALA A 4 -22.40 -3.05 -8.20
CA ALA A 4 -22.99 -3.76 -9.33
C ALA A 4 -22.02 -4.77 -9.97
N ILE A 5 -20.72 -4.44 -10.02
CA ILE A 5 -19.68 -5.38 -10.49
C ILE A 5 -19.59 -6.59 -9.54
N VAL A 6 -19.53 -6.34 -8.24
CA VAL A 6 -19.49 -7.40 -7.21
C VAL A 6 -20.71 -8.30 -7.28
N ASP A 7 -21.91 -7.72 -7.33
CA ASP A 7 -23.18 -8.49 -7.39
C ASP A 7 -23.31 -9.29 -8.70
N ARG A 8 -22.70 -8.81 -9.79
CA ARG A 8 -22.64 -9.55 -11.05
C ARG A 8 -21.64 -10.70 -10.99
N LEU A 9 -20.41 -10.45 -10.52
CA LEU A 9 -19.39 -11.50 -10.34
C LEU A 9 -19.90 -12.63 -9.44
N ARG A 10 -20.56 -12.31 -8.32
CA ARG A 10 -21.15 -13.31 -7.42
C ARG A 10 -22.18 -14.20 -8.11
N ARG A 11 -23.00 -13.62 -9.00
CA ARG A 11 -24.01 -14.39 -9.75
C ARG A 11 -23.38 -15.25 -10.85
N SER A 12 -22.34 -14.75 -11.52
CA SER A 12 -21.69 -15.45 -12.64
C SER A 12 -20.74 -16.56 -12.22
N MET A 13 -20.02 -16.40 -11.11
CA MET A 13 -18.98 -17.35 -10.68
C MET A 13 -19.51 -18.55 -9.89
N GLY A 14 -20.75 -18.47 -9.37
CA GLY A 14 -21.34 -19.56 -8.58
C GLY A 14 -20.76 -19.69 -7.18
N GLY A 15 -21.05 -20.82 -6.51
CA GLY A 15 -20.72 -21.04 -5.09
C GLY A 15 -19.26 -21.40 -4.79
N ASP A 16 -18.45 -21.73 -5.80
CA ASP A 16 -17.04 -22.10 -5.64
C ASP A 16 -16.11 -20.90 -5.41
N PHE A 17 -16.65 -19.68 -5.44
CA PHE A 17 -15.89 -18.43 -5.38
C PHE A 17 -16.40 -17.51 -4.28
N VAL A 18 -15.46 -16.81 -3.65
CA VAL A 18 -15.74 -15.75 -2.69
C VAL A 18 -15.36 -14.42 -3.32
N VAL A 19 -16.35 -13.56 -3.53
CA VAL A 19 -16.15 -12.21 -4.07
C VAL A 19 -16.36 -11.18 -2.98
N VAL A 20 -15.32 -10.40 -2.70
CA VAL A 20 -15.31 -9.33 -1.70
C VAL A 20 -15.07 -7.99 -2.37
N GLY A 21 -16.03 -7.08 -2.27
CA GLY A 21 -15.87 -5.69 -2.73
C GLY A 21 -15.26 -4.81 -1.65
N ALA A 22 -14.36 -3.92 -2.04
CA ALA A 22 -13.63 -3.01 -1.16
C ALA A 22 -13.02 -3.72 0.06
N PRO A 23 -12.26 -4.81 -0.14
CA PRO A 23 -11.66 -5.56 0.96
C PRO A 23 -10.75 -4.64 1.78
N ASP A 24 -10.82 -4.76 3.10
CA ASP A 24 -9.86 -4.07 3.94
C ASP A 24 -8.59 -4.91 4.11
N HIS A 25 -7.42 -4.29 3.93
CA HIS A 25 -6.13 -4.95 4.08
C HIS A 25 -5.27 -4.22 5.13
N PRO A 26 -4.74 -4.93 6.14
CA PRO A 26 -4.11 -4.29 7.31
C PRO A 26 -2.78 -3.58 7.02
N LEU A 27 -2.15 -3.87 5.88
CA LEU A 27 -0.84 -3.32 5.48
C LEU A 27 -0.92 -2.17 4.46
N VAL A 28 -2.10 -1.83 3.94
CA VAL A 28 -2.22 -0.75 2.94
C VAL A 28 -3.33 0.22 3.33
N MET A 29 -3.08 1.51 3.10
CA MET A 29 -4.10 2.55 3.34
C MET A 29 -5.29 2.38 2.39
N ARG A 30 -5.03 1.86 1.19
CA ARG A 30 -6.03 1.58 0.18
C ARG A 30 -5.75 0.25 -0.51
N SER A 31 -6.66 -0.68 -0.32
CA SER A 31 -6.61 -2.00 -0.97
C SER A 31 -7.08 -1.93 -2.42
N VAL A 32 -7.06 -3.07 -3.09
CA VAL A 32 -7.71 -3.30 -4.38
C VAL A 32 -9.23 -3.12 -4.29
N ASP A 33 -9.89 -2.97 -5.44
CA ASP A 33 -11.32 -2.65 -5.46
C ASP A 33 -12.19 -3.89 -5.23
N ILE A 34 -11.78 -5.05 -5.72
CA ILE A 34 -12.46 -6.33 -5.53
C ILE A 34 -11.39 -7.42 -5.39
N ILE A 35 -11.61 -8.37 -4.48
CA ILE A 35 -10.88 -9.63 -4.41
C ILE A 35 -11.84 -10.77 -4.75
N VAL A 36 -11.38 -11.68 -5.59
CA VAL A 36 -12.04 -12.95 -5.90
C VAL A 36 -11.11 -14.06 -5.44
N GLY A 37 -11.56 -14.87 -4.48
CA GLY A 37 -10.89 -16.10 -4.07
C GLY A 37 -11.63 -17.32 -4.61
N GLY A 38 -10.90 -18.33 -5.08
CA GLY A 38 -11.48 -19.59 -5.54
C GLY A 38 -10.43 -20.69 -5.65
N ARG A 39 -10.77 -21.78 -6.34
CA ARG A 39 -9.87 -22.95 -6.48
C ARG A 39 -8.56 -22.64 -7.22
N ALA A 40 -8.57 -21.64 -8.10
CA ALA A 40 -7.40 -21.22 -8.87
C ALA A 40 -6.48 -20.24 -8.12
N GLY A 41 -6.83 -19.83 -6.90
CA GLY A 41 -6.10 -18.85 -6.12
C GLY A 41 -6.84 -17.53 -5.96
N LEU A 42 -6.07 -16.44 -5.89
CA LEU A 42 -6.58 -15.09 -5.61
C LEU A 42 -6.48 -14.21 -6.85
N THR A 43 -7.55 -13.53 -7.20
CA THR A 43 -7.59 -12.49 -8.24
C THR A 43 -7.95 -11.16 -7.61
N ALA A 44 -7.08 -10.18 -7.77
CA ALA A 44 -7.25 -8.81 -7.32
C ALA A 44 -7.62 -7.91 -8.50
N ILE A 45 -8.78 -7.28 -8.44
CA ILE A 45 -9.30 -6.40 -9.49
C ILE A 45 -9.16 -4.96 -9.04
N MET A 46 -8.58 -4.14 -9.91
CA MET A 46 -8.28 -2.73 -9.64
C MET A 46 -8.86 -1.83 -10.73
N ALA A 47 -9.42 -0.70 -10.32
CA ALA A 47 -9.85 0.39 -11.18
C ALA A 47 -9.28 1.71 -10.67
N MET A 48 -8.92 2.61 -11.59
CA MET A 48 -8.46 3.94 -11.24
C MET A 48 -9.61 4.81 -10.72
N THR A 49 -9.32 5.61 -9.72
CA THR A 49 -10.20 6.68 -9.26
C THR A 49 -9.89 8.00 -9.93
N ALA A 50 -10.81 8.96 -9.81
CA ALA A 50 -10.58 10.32 -10.29
C ALA A 50 -9.31 10.99 -9.73
N GLN A 51 -8.82 10.59 -8.54
CA GLN A 51 -7.52 11.06 -8.05
C GLN A 51 -6.35 10.40 -8.81
N GLU A 52 -6.42 9.10 -8.99
CA GLU A 52 -5.39 8.30 -9.68
C GLU A 52 -5.32 8.61 -11.18
N LEU A 53 -6.45 8.96 -11.82
CA LEU A 53 -6.47 9.46 -13.19
C LEU A 53 -5.71 10.80 -13.33
N ARG A 54 -5.74 11.63 -12.27
CA ARG A 54 -5.01 12.91 -12.23
C ARG A 54 -3.55 12.75 -11.81
N SER A 55 -3.18 11.64 -11.17
CA SER A 55 -1.83 11.36 -10.72
C SER A 55 -1.58 9.85 -10.75
N GLN A 56 -0.91 9.41 -11.80
CA GLN A 56 -0.64 7.99 -12.02
C GLN A 56 0.25 7.39 -10.91
N GLU A 57 1.12 8.19 -10.30
CA GLU A 57 1.94 7.80 -9.14
C GLU A 57 1.09 7.19 -8.02
N HIS A 58 -0.09 7.74 -7.75
CA HIS A 58 -0.99 7.17 -6.73
C HIS A 58 -1.47 5.77 -7.10
N PHE A 59 -1.71 5.51 -8.39
CA PHE A 59 -2.14 4.19 -8.85
C PHE A 59 -0.99 3.20 -8.85
N THR A 60 0.18 3.62 -9.32
CA THR A 60 1.42 2.82 -9.30
C THR A 60 1.76 2.43 -7.87
N ALA A 61 1.82 3.37 -6.93
CA ALA A 61 2.04 3.07 -5.52
C ALA A 61 0.99 2.12 -4.95
N ARG A 62 -0.30 2.31 -5.28
CA ARG A 62 -1.37 1.39 -4.85
C ARG A 62 -1.14 -0.01 -5.41
N LEU A 63 -0.81 -0.14 -6.68
CA LEU A 63 -0.52 -1.43 -7.32
C LEU A 63 0.68 -2.10 -6.65
N THR A 64 1.80 -1.39 -6.52
CA THR A 64 3.03 -1.87 -5.92
C THR A 64 2.80 -2.37 -4.49
N LEU A 65 2.18 -1.55 -3.64
CA LEU A 65 1.90 -1.95 -2.26
C LEU A 65 0.94 -3.14 -2.20
N ASN A 66 -0.08 -3.21 -3.05
CA ASN A 66 -1.00 -4.36 -3.04
C ASN A 66 -0.34 -5.64 -3.57
N LYS A 67 0.53 -5.55 -4.58
CA LYS A 67 1.33 -6.69 -5.06
C LYS A 67 2.19 -7.26 -3.96
N MET A 68 2.86 -6.39 -3.19
CA MET A 68 3.71 -6.82 -2.09
C MET A 68 2.94 -7.32 -0.86
N ALA A 69 1.71 -6.83 -0.67
CA ALA A 69 0.89 -7.14 0.50
C ALA A 69 0.06 -8.43 0.34
N LEU A 70 -0.34 -8.76 -0.89
CA LEU A 70 -1.10 -9.98 -1.21
C LEU A 70 -0.14 -11.16 -1.48
N PRO A 71 -0.63 -12.42 -1.50
CA PRO A 71 0.20 -13.55 -1.85
C PRO A 71 0.89 -13.39 -3.22
N PRO A 72 2.13 -13.88 -3.41
CA PRO A 72 2.90 -13.75 -4.66
C PRO A 72 2.14 -14.19 -5.92
N HIS A 73 1.28 -15.20 -5.79
CA HIS A 73 0.51 -15.78 -6.90
C HIS A 73 -0.84 -15.10 -7.12
N THR A 74 -1.02 -13.87 -6.63
CA THR A 74 -2.27 -13.12 -6.83
C THR A 74 -2.30 -12.57 -8.26
N ASN A 75 -3.34 -12.89 -9.02
CA ASN A 75 -3.57 -12.32 -10.35
C ASN A 75 -4.07 -10.89 -10.22
N PHE A 76 -3.38 -9.92 -10.81
CA PHE A 76 -3.85 -8.53 -10.86
C PHE A 76 -4.52 -8.24 -12.20
N VAL A 77 -5.78 -7.80 -12.14
CA VAL A 77 -6.59 -7.42 -13.30
C VAL A 77 -6.92 -5.94 -13.23
N PHE A 78 -6.64 -5.20 -14.30
CA PHE A 78 -7.05 -3.81 -14.42
C PHE A 78 -8.39 -3.72 -15.13
N VAL A 79 -9.32 -2.94 -14.56
CA VAL A 79 -10.61 -2.62 -15.19
C VAL A 79 -10.61 -1.14 -15.56
N SER A 80 -10.63 -0.88 -16.87
CA SER A 80 -10.77 0.46 -17.43
C SER A 80 -12.26 0.80 -17.58
N ILE A 81 -12.65 1.99 -17.13
CA ILE A 81 -14.03 2.47 -17.22
C ILE A 81 -14.26 3.16 -18.58
N ASP A 82 -13.25 3.87 -19.08
CA ASP A 82 -13.36 4.70 -20.28
C ASP A 82 -12.32 4.39 -21.37
N GLY A 83 -11.65 3.25 -21.27
CA GLY A 83 -10.55 2.88 -22.18
C GLY A 83 -9.23 3.59 -21.84
N GLU A 84 -9.21 4.42 -20.80
CA GLU A 84 -8.00 5.02 -20.27
C GLU A 84 -7.11 3.94 -19.63
N ARG A 85 -5.83 3.95 -20.02
CA ARG A 85 -4.78 3.09 -19.46
C ARG A 85 -3.76 3.95 -18.73
N PRO A 86 -3.22 3.51 -17.58
CA PRO A 86 -2.06 4.15 -16.98
C PRO A 86 -0.82 3.95 -17.88
N TYR A 87 -0.46 4.99 -18.64
CA TYR A 87 0.65 4.95 -19.61
C TYR A 87 2.04 4.66 -19.01
N SER A 88 2.22 4.89 -17.70
CA SER A 88 3.50 4.67 -17.00
C SER A 88 3.73 3.21 -16.55
N LEU A 89 2.73 2.34 -16.63
CA LEU A 89 2.88 0.97 -16.17
C LEU A 89 3.40 0.06 -17.30
N PRO A 90 4.29 -0.90 -16.97
CA PRO A 90 4.77 -1.87 -17.94
C PRO A 90 3.63 -2.75 -18.44
N THR A 91 3.74 -3.25 -19.67
CA THR A 91 2.64 -3.95 -20.35
C THR A 91 2.17 -5.21 -19.63
N ASN A 92 3.02 -5.81 -18.82
CA ASN A 92 2.79 -7.00 -18.02
C ASN A 92 2.43 -6.70 -16.55
N ALA A 93 2.24 -5.43 -16.17
CA ALA A 93 1.86 -5.05 -14.80
C ALA A 93 0.57 -5.76 -14.32
N PHE A 94 -0.31 -6.09 -15.27
CA PHE A 94 -1.53 -6.85 -15.07
C PHE A 94 -1.51 -8.13 -15.91
N VAL A 95 -2.18 -9.18 -15.42
CA VAL A 95 -2.43 -10.40 -16.19
C VAL A 95 -3.32 -10.08 -17.40
N THR A 96 -4.27 -9.17 -17.20
CA THR A 96 -5.11 -8.65 -18.27
C THR A 96 -5.63 -7.26 -17.94
N GLU A 97 -6.07 -6.56 -18.97
CA GLU A 97 -6.76 -5.29 -18.88
C GLU A 97 -8.10 -5.44 -19.57
N ILE A 98 -9.18 -5.07 -18.87
CA ILE A 98 -10.53 -5.25 -19.39
C ILE A 98 -11.28 -3.93 -19.35
N SER A 99 -12.02 -3.66 -20.42
CA SER A 99 -12.94 -2.53 -20.48
C SER A 99 -14.29 -2.94 -19.92
N ILE A 100 -14.84 -2.14 -19.00
CA ILE A 100 -16.21 -2.38 -18.49
C ILE A 100 -17.28 -2.23 -19.58
N LYS A 101 -16.93 -1.57 -20.70
CA LYS A 101 -17.81 -1.41 -21.87
C LYS A 101 -17.85 -2.68 -22.73
N ASP A 102 -16.90 -3.60 -22.56
CA ASP A 102 -16.91 -4.87 -23.25
C ASP A 102 -17.96 -5.80 -22.62
N GLN A 103 -18.85 -6.37 -23.42
CA GLN A 103 -19.84 -7.32 -22.94
C GLN A 103 -19.21 -8.64 -22.48
N ARG A 104 -18.02 -8.98 -23.01
CA ARG A 104 -17.25 -10.20 -22.70
C ARG A 104 -16.45 -10.12 -21.40
N VAL A 105 -16.37 -8.94 -20.76
CA VAL A 105 -15.60 -8.73 -19.52
C VAL A 105 -15.92 -9.77 -18.44
N TRP A 106 -17.17 -10.22 -18.38
CA TRP A 106 -17.62 -11.18 -17.37
C TRP A 106 -17.13 -12.59 -17.64
N ASP A 107 -17.10 -12.99 -18.91
CA ASP A 107 -16.60 -14.28 -19.33
C ASP A 107 -15.09 -14.34 -19.11
N ASP A 108 -14.38 -13.25 -19.41
CA ASP A 108 -12.94 -13.12 -19.19
C ASP A 108 -12.58 -13.15 -17.69
N LEU A 109 -13.25 -12.35 -16.86
CA LEU A 109 -13.02 -12.35 -15.41
C LEU A 109 -13.32 -13.71 -14.77
N THR A 110 -14.36 -14.40 -15.25
CA THR A 110 -14.71 -15.75 -14.79
C THR A 110 -13.66 -16.77 -15.23
N SER A 111 -13.22 -16.70 -16.49
CA SER A 111 -12.18 -17.56 -17.06
C SER A 111 -10.86 -17.42 -16.31
N ILE A 112 -10.41 -16.19 -16.07
CA ILE A 112 -9.16 -15.89 -15.36
C ILE A 112 -9.23 -16.37 -13.90
N SER A 113 -10.36 -16.15 -13.23
CA SER A 113 -10.51 -16.60 -11.86
C SER A 113 -10.64 -18.11 -11.74
N SER A 114 -11.05 -18.81 -12.81
CA SER A 114 -11.23 -20.26 -12.82
C SER A 114 -10.00 -21.04 -13.26
N ARG A 115 -9.07 -20.39 -13.98
CA ARG A 115 -7.86 -21.03 -14.52
C ARG A 115 -6.62 -20.32 -13.99
N PRO A 116 -5.82 -20.97 -13.14
CA PRO A 116 -4.53 -20.41 -12.78
C PRO A 116 -3.70 -20.35 -14.07
N GLN A 117 -3.47 -19.16 -14.62
CA GLN A 117 -2.49 -19.03 -15.70
C GLN A 117 -1.12 -19.45 -15.16
N GLY A 118 -0.29 -20.04 -16.02
CA GLY A 118 1.05 -20.46 -15.65
C GLY A 118 1.81 -19.29 -15.04
N PHE A 119 1.98 -19.31 -13.73
CA PHE A 119 2.73 -18.29 -13.03
C PHE A 119 4.19 -18.39 -13.49
N PRO A 120 4.87 -17.26 -13.78
CA PRO A 120 6.32 -17.27 -13.89
C PRO A 120 6.89 -17.91 -12.62
N ASP A 121 7.89 -18.78 -12.80
CA ASP A 121 8.40 -19.72 -11.79
C ASP A 121 8.63 -19.05 -10.42
N GLY A 122 7.86 -19.46 -9.41
CA GLY A 122 7.56 -18.67 -8.20
C GLY A 122 8.69 -18.43 -7.19
N LYS A 123 9.90 -18.93 -7.45
CA LYS A 123 11.01 -18.85 -6.47
C LYS A 123 11.55 -17.43 -6.27
N SER A 124 11.60 -16.61 -7.33
CA SER A 124 12.07 -15.21 -7.22
C SER A 124 11.09 -14.39 -6.38
N SER A 125 9.80 -14.56 -6.65
CA SER A 125 8.74 -13.80 -5.99
C SER A 125 8.66 -14.08 -4.50
N GLU A 126 8.79 -15.35 -4.08
CA GLU A 126 8.82 -15.69 -2.65
C GLU A 126 9.98 -15.02 -1.90
N LYS A 127 11.17 -14.92 -2.54
CA LYS A 127 12.33 -14.24 -1.96
C LYS A 127 12.06 -12.74 -1.80
N ILE A 128 11.48 -12.12 -2.82
CA ILE A 128 11.09 -10.70 -2.83
C ILE A 128 10.08 -10.40 -1.72
N HIS A 129 9.03 -11.21 -1.58
CA HIS A 129 8.02 -11.07 -0.54
C HIS A 129 8.59 -11.29 0.87
N ARG A 130 9.49 -12.26 1.04
CA ARG A 130 10.18 -12.49 2.30
C ARG A 130 11.01 -11.28 2.70
N LEU A 131 11.74 -10.70 1.76
CA LEU A 131 12.53 -9.50 2.00
C LEU A 131 11.63 -8.33 2.41
N ALA A 132 10.55 -8.06 1.68
CA ALA A 132 9.62 -6.99 2.02
C ALA A 132 8.95 -7.20 3.39
N SER A 133 8.60 -8.45 3.73
CA SER A 133 8.04 -8.81 5.04
C SER A 133 9.03 -8.54 6.17
N ALA A 134 10.30 -8.87 5.98
CA ALA A 134 11.35 -8.58 6.96
C ALA A 134 11.50 -7.07 7.18
N ARG A 135 11.59 -6.29 6.10
CA ARG A 135 11.70 -4.82 6.17
C ARG A 135 10.50 -4.17 6.85
N PHE A 136 9.30 -4.62 6.52
CA PHE A 136 8.09 -4.22 7.20
C PHE A 136 8.18 -4.51 8.70
N GLY A 137 8.60 -5.73 9.07
CA GLY A 137 8.77 -6.15 10.45
C GLY A 137 9.69 -5.21 11.25
N ASP A 138 10.87 -4.91 10.69
CA ASP A 138 11.84 -4.02 11.34
C ASP A 138 11.33 -2.59 11.46
N THR A 139 10.75 -2.06 10.39
CA THR A 139 10.20 -0.69 10.34
C THR A 139 9.02 -0.53 11.30
N TYR A 140 8.11 -1.50 11.33
CA TYR A 140 6.97 -1.49 12.24
C TYR A 140 7.40 -1.64 13.70
N LYS A 141 8.36 -2.54 13.98
CA LYS A 141 8.90 -2.72 15.34
C LYS A 141 9.53 -1.42 15.84
N LEU A 142 10.35 -0.74 15.02
CA LEU A 142 10.94 0.54 15.37
C LEU A 142 9.85 1.60 15.63
N ALA A 143 8.85 1.73 14.74
CA ALA A 143 7.74 2.66 14.95
C ALA A 143 7.01 2.38 16.27
N ARG A 144 6.77 1.12 16.64
CA ARG A 144 6.12 0.76 17.91
C ARG A 144 6.99 1.07 19.13
N VAL A 145 8.30 0.86 19.06
CA VAL A 145 9.22 1.24 20.15
C VAL A 145 9.17 2.76 20.37
N LEU A 146 9.22 3.55 19.30
CA LEU A 146 9.16 5.01 19.39
C LEU A 146 7.79 5.51 19.90
N GLN A 147 6.70 4.86 19.50
CA GLN A 147 5.36 5.19 19.99
C GLN A 147 5.17 4.88 21.49
N ARG A 148 5.83 3.82 22.01
CA ARG A 148 5.79 3.48 23.44
C ARG A 148 6.54 4.47 24.32
N GLY A 149 7.58 5.11 23.79
CA GLY A 149 8.35 6.14 24.49
C GLY A 149 7.59 7.45 24.71
N ARG A 150 6.33 7.54 24.26
CA ARG A 150 5.50 8.72 24.46
C ARG A 150 5.13 8.86 25.94
N SER A 151 5.74 9.84 26.60
CA SER A 151 5.29 10.32 27.91
C SER A 151 3.81 10.70 27.83
N LYS A 152 3.01 10.32 28.84
CA LYS A 152 1.55 10.53 28.97
C LYS A 152 1.07 12.00 28.91
N ALA A 153 1.96 12.94 28.60
CA ALA A 153 1.63 14.34 28.48
C ALA A 153 0.83 14.60 27.19
N THR A 154 -0.20 15.43 27.36
CA THR A 154 -1.06 16.06 26.35
C THR A 154 -2.00 15.16 25.55
N ALA A 155 -3.16 14.90 26.16
CA ALA A 155 -4.42 14.65 25.46
C ALA A 155 -5.23 15.97 25.37
N ALA A 156 -4.67 17.00 24.75
CA ALA A 156 -5.44 18.21 24.41
C ALA A 156 -5.78 18.14 22.91
N HIS A 157 -7.08 18.06 22.61
CA HIS A 157 -7.60 17.94 21.24
C HIS A 157 -7.41 19.25 20.49
N GLY A 158 -6.34 19.34 19.69
CA GLY A 158 -6.12 20.44 18.75
C GLY A 158 -6.97 20.32 17.49
N ASN A 159 -7.39 21.47 16.95
CA ASN A 159 -8.08 21.58 15.67
C ASN A 159 -7.31 20.87 14.54
N ARG A 160 -8.00 19.99 13.80
CA ARG A 160 -7.43 19.26 12.67
C ARG A 160 -7.09 20.25 11.54
N SER A 161 -5.82 20.34 11.17
CA SER A 161 -5.37 21.13 10.02
C SER A 161 -4.90 20.21 8.89
N THR A 162 -5.25 20.55 7.65
CA THR A 162 -4.90 19.82 6.42
C THR A 162 -3.59 20.28 5.78
N ARG A 163 -2.75 21.05 6.50
CA ARG A 163 -1.50 21.56 5.94
C ARG A 163 -0.58 20.39 5.55
N LYS A 164 0.02 20.51 4.36
CA LYS A 164 1.06 19.59 3.88
C LYS A 164 2.22 19.57 4.90
N PRO A 165 2.83 18.41 5.17
CA PRO A 165 3.99 18.35 6.06
C PRO A 165 5.15 19.15 5.47
N ARG A 166 5.97 19.74 6.34
CA ARG A 166 7.27 20.28 5.92
C ARG A 166 8.20 19.10 5.63
N ARG A 167 8.83 19.11 4.45
CA ARG A 167 9.80 18.10 4.04
C ARG A 167 11.21 18.53 4.39
N ASP A 168 12.02 17.56 4.79
CA ASP A 168 13.44 17.76 5.10
C ASP A 168 14.25 16.49 4.82
N ARG A 169 15.57 16.61 4.85
CA ARG A 169 16.50 15.46 4.85
C ARG A 169 17.37 15.52 6.10
N LEU A 170 17.22 14.50 6.94
CA LEU A 170 18.01 14.35 8.16
C LEU A 170 19.35 13.67 7.86
N SER A 171 20.16 13.51 8.90
CA SER A 171 21.41 12.74 8.84
C SER A 171 21.19 11.35 8.20
N HIS A 172 22.24 10.82 7.57
CA HIS A 172 22.19 9.55 6.82
C HIS A 172 21.21 9.52 5.63
N ASN A 173 20.84 10.69 5.10
CA ASN A 173 19.93 10.85 3.96
C ASN A 173 18.53 10.26 4.23
N ILE A 174 18.05 10.37 5.47
CA ILE A 174 16.70 9.95 5.86
C ILE A 174 15.72 11.06 5.49
N GLU A 175 14.73 10.74 4.66
CA GLU A 175 13.63 11.66 4.35
C GLU A 175 12.77 11.87 5.60
N ALA A 176 12.46 13.13 5.89
CA ALA A 176 11.62 13.51 7.01
C ALA A 176 10.39 14.29 6.58
N ALA A 177 9.27 13.99 7.26
CA ALA A 177 8.00 14.69 7.12
C ALA A 177 7.57 15.24 8.48
N PHE A 178 7.55 16.55 8.65
CA PHE A 178 7.15 17.21 9.89
C PHE A 178 5.72 17.75 9.78
N PHE A 179 4.81 17.16 10.55
CA PHE A 179 3.43 17.61 10.66
C PHE A 179 3.28 18.54 11.87
N ALA A 180 2.86 19.77 11.61
CA ALA A 180 2.58 20.76 12.67
C ALA A 180 1.31 20.42 13.47
N ASN A 181 0.42 19.60 12.92
CA ASN A 181 -0.83 19.16 13.53
C ASN A 181 -0.99 17.64 13.29
N PRO A 182 -1.85 16.94 14.04
CA PRO A 182 -2.12 15.53 13.78
C PRO A 182 -2.57 15.30 12.32
N PRO A 183 -1.86 14.47 11.53
CA PRO A 183 -2.20 14.25 10.13
C PRO A 183 -3.55 13.53 9.99
N THR A 184 -4.21 13.77 8.87
CA THR A 184 -5.39 12.98 8.47
C THR A 184 -4.96 11.62 7.90
N LEU A 185 -5.87 10.65 7.82
CA LEU A 185 -5.61 9.39 7.12
C LEU A 185 -5.22 9.61 5.65
N GLN A 186 -5.78 10.62 4.99
CA GLN A 186 -5.39 10.98 3.62
C GLN A 186 -3.94 11.49 3.55
N ALA A 187 -3.47 12.25 4.54
CA ALA A 187 -2.08 12.69 4.58
C ALA A 187 -1.11 11.50 4.74
N ILE A 188 -1.50 10.50 5.55
CA ILE A 188 -0.75 9.23 5.67
C ILE A 188 -0.80 8.41 4.37
N ALA A 189 -1.94 8.39 3.68
CA ALA A 189 -2.05 7.74 2.37
C ALA A 189 -1.12 8.39 1.34
N ASN A 190 -1.07 9.73 1.28
CA ASN A 190 -0.15 10.44 0.38
C ASN A 190 1.32 10.18 0.75
N LEU A 191 1.64 10.11 2.05
CA LEU A 191 2.96 9.72 2.51
C LEU A 191 3.32 8.30 2.05
N SER A 192 2.34 7.39 2.06
CA SER A 192 2.53 6.02 1.60
C SER A 192 2.82 5.94 0.10
N VAL A 193 2.31 6.87 -0.71
CA VAL A 193 2.62 6.96 -2.15
C VAL A 193 4.10 7.28 -2.34
N GLU A 194 4.57 8.38 -1.75
CA GLU A 194 5.98 8.79 -1.83
C GLU A 194 6.93 7.71 -1.28
N GLY A 195 6.50 7.05 -0.20
CA GLY A 195 7.25 5.96 0.40
C GLY A 195 7.34 4.75 -0.52
N ALA A 196 6.24 4.36 -1.17
CA ALA A 196 6.22 3.23 -2.10
C ALA A 196 7.20 3.44 -3.26
N ASP A 197 7.21 4.63 -3.86
CA ASP A 197 8.07 4.96 -5.00
C ASP A 197 9.57 4.92 -4.65
N ARG A 198 9.92 5.23 -3.40
CA ARG A 198 11.31 5.17 -2.92
C ARG A 198 11.70 3.76 -2.47
N TRP A 199 10.77 3.05 -1.85
CA TRP A 199 11.06 1.81 -1.12
C TRP A 199 10.94 0.56 -1.97
N TYR A 200 10.24 0.65 -3.08
CA TYR A 200 10.11 -0.38 -4.09
C TYR A 200 10.45 0.19 -5.45
N ASP A 201 11.11 -0.62 -6.27
CA ASP A 201 11.35 -0.34 -7.68
C ASP A 201 10.69 -1.46 -8.51
N MET A 202 10.56 -1.27 -9.81
CA MET A 202 9.86 -2.18 -10.72
C MET A 202 10.84 -2.86 -11.67
N ASP A 203 10.96 -4.20 -11.60
CA ASP A 203 11.64 -4.99 -12.62
C ASP A 203 10.57 -5.63 -13.52
N GLY A 204 10.28 -4.96 -14.63
CA GLY A 204 9.09 -5.27 -15.42
C GLY A 204 7.83 -5.14 -14.57
N ALA A 205 7.07 -6.24 -14.43
CA ALA A 205 5.81 -6.23 -13.67
C ALA A 205 5.97 -6.45 -12.16
N GLU A 206 7.14 -6.87 -11.70
CA GLU A 206 7.34 -7.34 -10.34
C GLU A 206 8.01 -6.24 -9.50
N PRO A 207 7.33 -5.72 -8.47
CA PRO A 207 7.96 -4.78 -7.55
C PRO A 207 8.99 -5.51 -6.68
N PHE A 208 10.13 -4.87 -6.42
CA PHE A 208 11.15 -5.39 -5.51
C PHE A 208 11.62 -4.31 -4.53
N PRO A 209 11.95 -4.66 -3.27
CA PRO A 209 12.46 -3.69 -2.31
C PRO A 209 13.81 -3.08 -2.73
N THR A 210 13.94 -1.75 -2.61
CA THR A 210 15.21 -1.04 -2.87
C THR A 210 16.14 -1.07 -1.65
N GLN A 211 17.35 -0.55 -1.78
CA GLN A 211 18.27 -0.37 -0.63
C GLN A 211 18.00 0.88 0.21
N ALA A 212 17.01 1.71 -0.17
CA ALA A 212 16.73 2.97 0.53
C ALA A 212 16.24 2.70 1.96
N PRO A 213 16.77 3.37 3.00
CA PRO A 213 16.24 3.25 4.36
C PRO A 213 14.80 3.77 4.43
N ALA A 214 14.02 3.42 5.45
CA ALA A 214 12.73 4.06 5.68
C ALA A 214 12.88 5.58 5.92
N GLY A 215 11.83 6.35 5.67
CA GLY A 215 11.71 7.75 6.07
C GLY A 215 11.14 7.86 7.49
N ALA A 216 11.19 9.05 8.06
CA ALA A 216 10.62 9.35 9.38
C ALA A 216 9.52 10.41 9.28
N ALA A 217 8.36 10.13 9.86
CA ALA A 217 7.26 11.08 9.91
C ALA A 217 7.05 11.52 11.35
N PHE A 218 7.08 12.82 11.61
CA PHE A 218 6.98 13.42 12.94
C PHE A 218 5.65 14.13 13.10
N ALA A 219 4.88 13.75 14.11
CA ALA A 219 3.64 14.43 14.50
C ALA A 219 3.44 14.28 16.01
N GLU A 220 2.69 15.18 16.65
CA GLU A 220 2.33 14.99 18.08
C GLU A 220 1.48 13.72 18.28
N LEU A 221 0.55 13.49 17.36
CA LEU A 221 -0.41 12.40 17.34
C LEU A 221 -0.60 11.92 15.91
N PHE A 222 -0.88 10.62 15.76
CA PHE A 222 -1.30 10.04 14.48
C PHE A 222 -2.77 9.62 14.55
N PRO A 223 -3.49 9.64 13.41
CA PRO A 223 -4.90 9.28 13.37
C PRO A 223 -5.08 7.80 13.68
N SER A 224 -6.09 7.48 14.50
CA SER A 224 -6.58 6.12 14.71
C SER A 224 -7.86 5.89 13.91
N SER A 225 -8.01 4.69 13.33
CA SER A 225 -9.25 4.30 12.64
C SER A 225 -10.20 3.59 13.60
N PRO A 226 -11.52 3.87 13.56
CA PRO A 226 -12.51 3.08 14.28
C PRO A 226 -12.50 1.64 13.74
N GLY A 227 -12.03 0.68 14.54
CA GLY A 227 -11.90 -0.73 14.17
C GLY A 227 -10.46 -1.23 14.20
N ASP A 228 -9.51 -0.42 13.72
CA ASP A 228 -8.10 -0.80 13.67
C ASP A 228 -7.19 0.41 13.94
N PRO A 229 -6.89 0.69 15.23
CA PRO A 229 -6.17 1.89 15.62
C PRO A 229 -4.73 1.90 15.11
N ASP A 230 -4.14 0.74 14.83
CA ASP A 230 -2.76 0.59 14.40
C ASP A 230 -2.61 0.55 12.87
N LYS A 231 -3.72 0.60 12.11
CA LYS A 231 -3.72 0.52 10.65
C LYS A 231 -2.80 1.54 9.99
N ALA A 232 -2.89 2.80 10.41
CA ALA A 232 -2.07 3.87 9.85
C ALA A 232 -0.57 3.62 10.08
N ILE A 233 -0.20 3.11 11.26
CA ILE A 233 1.19 2.79 11.61
C ILE A 233 1.68 1.60 10.77
N ARG A 234 0.89 0.53 10.64
CA ARG A 234 1.27 -0.63 9.83
C ARG A 234 1.38 -0.28 8.35
N ALA A 235 0.42 0.46 7.80
CA ALA A 235 0.44 0.83 6.40
C ALA A 235 1.58 1.79 6.06
N ALA A 236 1.85 2.79 6.92
CA ALA A 236 3.01 3.65 6.76
C ALA A 236 4.33 2.87 6.87
N ALA A 237 4.43 1.96 7.85
CA ALA A 237 5.60 1.11 8.01
C ALA A 237 5.80 0.19 6.80
N PHE A 238 4.73 -0.32 6.20
CA PHE A 238 4.79 -1.15 4.99
C PHE A 238 5.13 -0.36 3.71
N ALA A 239 4.85 0.95 3.72
CA ALA A 239 5.22 1.90 2.68
C ALA A 239 6.53 2.65 2.97
N GLY A 240 7.29 2.29 4.01
CA GLY A 240 8.65 2.80 4.19
C GLY A 240 8.74 4.06 5.03
N TRP A 241 7.83 4.21 5.99
CA TRP A 241 7.78 5.32 6.93
C TRP A 241 7.68 4.87 8.37
N VAL A 242 8.53 5.43 9.22
CA VAL A 242 8.46 5.29 10.68
C VAL A 242 7.67 6.47 11.25
N LEU A 243 6.44 6.21 11.71
CA LEU A 243 5.60 7.22 12.35
C LEU A 243 6.05 7.44 13.81
N THR A 244 6.68 8.60 14.05
CA THR A 244 7.35 8.95 15.31
C THR A 244 6.62 10.10 15.99
N PRO A 245 6.21 9.97 17.28
CA PRO A 245 5.69 11.10 18.04
C PRO A 245 6.74 12.20 18.18
N ALA A 246 6.36 13.47 18.11
CA ALA A 246 7.30 14.58 18.31
C ALA A 246 7.93 14.60 19.73
N GLY A 247 7.27 13.98 20.72
CA GLY A 247 7.67 13.98 22.14
C GLY A 247 8.36 12.70 22.63
N THR A 248 9.16 12.01 21.80
CA THR A 248 9.86 10.77 22.24
C THR A 248 11.05 10.99 23.17
N GLY A 249 11.45 12.24 23.42
CA GLY A 249 12.69 12.57 24.15
C GLY A 249 13.97 12.33 23.34
N LYS A 250 13.84 11.91 22.07
CA LYS A 250 14.94 11.78 21.12
C LYS A 250 14.92 12.91 20.11
N SER A 251 16.10 13.39 19.72
CA SER A 251 16.22 14.38 18.65
C SER A 251 15.88 13.74 17.29
N PRO A 252 15.47 14.52 16.28
CA PRO A 252 15.28 14.01 14.92
C PRO A 252 16.52 13.27 14.37
N ASP A 253 17.73 13.71 14.72
CA ASP A 253 18.99 13.08 14.26
C ASP A 253 19.26 11.72 14.94
N GLU A 254 18.91 11.58 16.22
CA GLU A 254 18.96 10.26 16.87
C GLU A 254 17.94 9.30 16.25
N ILE A 255 16.77 9.81 15.87
CA ILE A 255 15.75 9.01 15.18
C ILE A 255 16.23 8.60 13.78
N SER A 256 16.84 9.49 13.00
CA SER A 256 17.37 9.13 11.68
C SER A 256 18.51 8.12 11.76
N GLU A 257 19.38 8.19 12.79
CA GLU A 257 20.39 7.16 13.03
C GLU A 257 19.73 5.78 13.27
N LEU A 258 18.72 5.71 14.14
CA LEU A 258 17.98 4.48 14.40
C LEU A 258 17.30 3.95 13.13
N VAL A 259 16.62 4.82 12.38
CA VAL A 259 15.96 4.45 11.13
C VAL A 259 16.96 3.89 10.11
N SER A 260 18.08 4.59 9.92
CA SER A 260 19.15 4.15 9.01
C SER A 260 19.73 2.79 9.41
N ARG A 261 19.93 2.56 10.71
CA ARG A 261 20.51 1.32 11.24
C ARG A 261 19.59 0.11 11.10
N TYR A 262 18.28 0.28 11.33
CA TYR A 262 17.35 -0.85 11.45
C TYR A 262 16.50 -1.13 10.21
N THR A 263 16.42 -0.22 9.23
CA THR A 263 15.46 -0.36 8.10
C THR A 263 16.12 -0.51 6.72
N ARG A 264 17.45 -0.47 6.66
CA ARG A 264 18.21 -0.82 5.46
C ARG A 264 18.17 -2.34 5.25
N VAL A 265 18.16 -2.75 3.99
CA VAL A 265 18.42 -4.14 3.65
C VAL A 265 19.93 -4.36 3.82
N GLY A 266 20.31 -5.30 4.67
CA GLY A 266 21.70 -5.74 4.85
C GLY A 266 22.08 -6.81 3.84
#